data_AF-A0A1L5FCF0-F1
#
_entry.id   AF-A0A1L5FCF0-F1
#
_cell.length_a   1.000
_cell.length_b   1.000
_cell.length_c   1.000
_cell.angle_alpha   90.00
_cell.angle_beta   90.00
_cell.angle_gamma   90.00
#
_symmetry.space_group_name_H-M   'P 1'
#
loop_
_entity.id
_entity.type
_entity.pdbx_description
1 polymer ?
#
loop_
_entity_poly.entity_id
_entity_poly.type
_entity_poly.pdbx_seq_one_letter_code
_entity_poly.pdbx_strand_id
1 'polypeptide(L)'
;MKKKRLIIIISIFVMIILICLGSFIYRSVTSISEIFRLNSKLQAEGYYMGQFEFKMLGCAYYLDKGHYITAFSKLNQIHKQLETKEGLIKVPKFTSKKEEFEFYIGLQNPKTGAFMDNSYPLFTYIGSTLNMIKHLESLSNDTGQPIKLKYPIKFLNQINSPEKLKPFLDDLSTIGFIASKLPRTPYVEIAELCYYNDFEHTNLYTFSPEWKQALLQWLYNNEDSKTGFWGPRLRSNGKLLDSGDLGSTFHIIKLFVNENGDNIHSEFPLRYNNEIITTAINKLSQPAPKDANLSELHDWNLTRYQGISLITNYLWQGISTENKNKSKEFMENIVRNKFEKYYIESKGGFSYYPGLAEATLDGTGDALSLLRIVGALSLDRQKQLWTTPANNIIDLGVYRISELKENDFTSIKKFQDINSLRLYSSEPGPDDYLSNVVDIIYPKKTSVLDIRDLLPRVTQWVSTTSQSMGNWTTKEQIIQDLSTMKISSVQILNRDSFLKQANGLLNNNGKLIVIGFDILQVPKYKITFYIK
;
A
#
# COMPACT_ATOMS: atom_id res chain seq x y z
N MET A 1 38.08 -34.44 -46.36
CA MET A 1 36.63 -34.74 -46.20
C MET A 1 36.18 -35.00 -44.75
N LYS A 2 36.90 -35.79 -43.94
CA LYS A 2 36.48 -36.14 -42.55
C LYS A 2 36.30 -34.93 -41.60
N LYS A 3 37.18 -33.92 -41.65
CA LYS A 3 37.06 -32.69 -40.82
C LYS A 3 35.83 -31.83 -41.15
N LYS A 4 35.46 -31.69 -42.45
CA LYS A 4 34.26 -30.93 -42.86
C LYS A 4 32.96 -31.60 -42.42
N ARG A 5 32.87 -32.94 -42.50
CA ARG A 5 31.71 -33.70 -41.98
C ARG A 5 31.59 -33.60 -40.45
N LEU A 6 32.71 -33.64 -39.73
CA LEU A 6 32.72 -33.49 -38.27
C LEU A 6 32.22 -32.10 -37.83
N ILE A 7 32.67 -31.03 -38.50
CA ILE A 7 32.21 -29.66 -38.24
C ILE A 7 30.70 -29.53 -38.50
N ILE A 8 30.19 -30.09 -39.60
CA ILE A 8 28.76 -30.06 -39.92
C ILE A 8 27.93 -30.81 -38.86
N ILE A 9 28.39 -31.97 -38.39
CA ILE A 9 27.70 -32.73 -37.33
C ILE A 9 27.67 -31.96 -36.01
N ILE A 10 28.79 -31.33 -35.63
CA ILE A 10 28.87 -30.50 -34.41
C ILE A 10 27.95 -29.28 -34.55
N SER A 11 27.94 -28.60 -35.70
CA SER A 11 27.05 -27.45 -35.94
C SER A 11 25.57 -27.84 -35.90
N ILE A 12 25.19 -28.99 -36.45
CA ILE A 12 23.81 -29.50 -36.37
C ILE A 12 23.43 -29.85 -34.93
N PHE A 13 24.34 -30.48 -34.18
CA PHE A 13 24.09 -30.83 -32.77
C PHE A 13 23.95 -29.58 -31.89
N VAL A 14 24.81 -28.58 -32.08
CA VAL A 14 24.71 -27.27 -31.43
C VAL A 14 23.39 -26.58 -31.81
N MET A 15 22.98 -26.62 -33.07
CA MET A 15 21.72 -26.03 -33.52
C MET A 15 20.49 -26.74 -32.91
N ILE A 16 20.49 -28.08 -32.84
CA ILE A 16 19.43 -28.84 -32.17
C ILE A 16 19.37 -28.51 -30.67
N ILE A 17 20.53 -28.43 -30.01
CA ILE A 17 20.63 -28.01 -28.61
C ILE A 17 20.05 -26.61 -28.43
N LEU A 18 20.42 -25.66 -29.30
CA LEU A 18 19.90 -24.28 -29.26
C LEU A 18 18.40 -24.20 -29.53
N ILE A 19 17.85 -25.02 -30.44
CA ILE A 19 16.41 -25.10 -30.72
C ILE A 19 15.66 -25.72 -29.54
N CYS A 20 16.17 -26.80 -28.94
CA CYS A 20 15.57 -27.43 -27.76
C CYS A 20 15.64 -26.50 -26.54
N LEU A 21 16.76 -25.83 -26.31
CA LEU A 21 16.90 -24.78 -25.28
C LEU A 21 15.95 -23.62 -25.56
N GLY A 22 15.88 -23.12 -26.79
CA GLY A 22 14.99 -22.03 -27.19
C GLY A 22 13.51 -22.38 -27.00
N SER A 23 13.09 -23.58 -27.40
CA SER A 23 11.72 -24.06 -27.21
C SER A 23 11.38 -24.30 -25.73
N PHE A 24 12.33 -24.75 -24.93
CA PHE A 24 12.18 -24.94 -23.49
C PHE A 24 12.04 -23.59 -22.77
N ILE A 25 12.90 -22.62 -23.11
CA ILE A 25 12.85 -21.23 -22.61
C ILE A 25 11.51 -20.58 -22.98
N TYR A 26 11.09 -20.69 -24.24
CA TYR A 26 9.83 -20.12 -24.72
C TYR A 26 8.64 -20.67 -23.94
N ARG A 27 8.53 -21.99 -23.78
CA ARG A 27 7.45 -22.62 -22.99
C ARG A 27 7.44 -22.16 -21.53
N SER A 28 8.61 -22.10 -20.89
CA SER A 28 8.71 -21.67 -19.49
C SER A 28 8.43 -20.18 -19.28
N VAL A 29 8.67 -19.32 -20.28
CA VAL A 29 8.27 -17.90 -20.22
C VAL A 29 6.78 -17.74 -20.45
N THR A 30 6.20 -18.46 -21.42
CA THR A 30 4.75 -18.44 -21.67
C THR A 30 3.93 -19.00 -20.51
N SER A 31 4.50 -19.91 -19.71
CA SER A 31 3.81 -20.46 -18.54
C SER A 31 3.75 -19.52 -17.34
N ILE A 32 4.49 -18.40 -17.31
CA ILE A 32 4.51 -17.50 -16.13
C ILE A 32 3.10 -16.96 -15.83
N SER A 33 2.38 -16.45 -16.84
CA SER A 33 1.01 -15.96 -16.66
C SER A 33 0.07 -17.07 -16.17
N GLU A 34 0.26 -18.30 -16.66
CA GLU A 34 -0.50 -19.45 -16.19
C GLU A 34 -0.17 -19.85 -14.76
N ILE A 35 1.12 -19.83 -14.37
CA ILE A 35 1.58 -20.08 -13.01
C ILE A 35 0.91 -19.11 -12.02
N PHE A 36 0.87 -17.81 -12.32
CA PHE A 36 0.16 -16.83 -11.49
C PHE A 36 -1.36 -17.09 -11.45
N ARG A 37 -1.98 -17.42 -12.59
CA ARG A 37 -3.41 -17.78 -12.65
C ARG A 37 -3.74 -19.00 -11.79
N LEU A 38 -2.92 -20.05 -11.86
CA LEU A 38 -3.08 -21.26 -11.07
C LEU A 38 -2.86 -20.98 -9.58
N ASN A 39 -1.87 -20.15 -9.23
CA ASN A 39 -1.65 -19.70 -7.86
C ASN A 39 -2.91 -19.01 -7.29
N SER A 40 -3.48 -18.03 -8.00
CA SER A 40 -4.70 -17.34 -7.58
C SER A 40 -5.89 -18.30 -7.44
N LYS A 41 -6.03 -19.25 -8.37
CA LYS A 41 -7.09 -20.28 -8.30
C LYS A 41 -6.92 -21.15 -7.06
N LEU A 42 -5.72 -21.66 -6.80
CA LEU A 42 -5.45 -22.54 -5.66
C LEU A 42 -5.58 -21.81 -4.32
N GLN A 43 -5.17 -20.55 -4.25
CA GLN A 43 -5.42 -19.70 -3.09
C GLN A 43 -6.93 -19.60 -2.81
N ALA A 44 -7.75 -19.35 -3.83
CA ALA A 44 -9.21 -19.32 -3.70
C ALA A 44 -9.83 -20.69 -3.33
N GLU A 45 -9.19 -21.79 -3.70
CA GLU A 45 -9.57 -23.16 -3.29
C GLU A 45 -9.11 -23.52 -1.85
N GLY A 46 -8.44 -22.60 -1.14
CA GLY A 46 -7.98 -22.76 0.24
C GLY A 46 -6.63 -23.46 0.39
N TYR A 47 -5.78 -23.44 -0.64
CA TYR A 47 -4.40 -23.93 -0.53
C TYR A 47 -3.47 -22.87 0.09
N TYR A 48 -2.51 -23.32 0.88
CA TYR A 48 -1.47 -22.46 1.44
C TYR A 48 -0.46 -22.07 0.35
N MET A 49 -0.48 -20.78 -0.02
CA MET A 49 0.36 -20.22 -1.10
C MET A 49 1.42 -19.23 -0.60
N GLY A 50 1.65 -19.14 0.72
CA GLY A 50 2.49 -18.09 1.33
C GLY A 50 3.97 -18.06 0.88
N GLN A 51 4.46 -19.12 0.22
CA GLN A 51 5.83 -19.20 -0.30
C GLN A 51 5.94 -18.85 -1.79
N PHE A 52 4.83 -18.75 -2.51
CA PHE A 52 4.81 -18.72 -3.98
C PHE A 52 5.63 -17.56 -4.56
N GLU A 53 5.39 -16.33 -4.09
CA GLU A 53 6.07 -15.13 -4.59
C GLU A 53 7.60 -15.21 -4.37
N PHE A 54 8.02 -15.74 -3.23
CA PHE A 54 9.43 -15.93 -2.88
C PHE A 54 10.11 -17.00 -3.73
N LYS A 55 9.40 -18.08 -4.09
CA LYS A 55 9.89 -19.08 -5.06
C LYS A 55 10.08 -18.47 -6.45
N MET A 56 9.16 -17.61 -6.87
CA MET A 56 9.27 -16.88 -8.15
C MET A 56 10.46 -15.91 -8.12
N LEU A 57 10.70 -15.20 -7.02
CA LEU A 57 11.90 -14.36 -6.83
C LEU A 57 13.19 -15.19 -6.87
N GLY A 58 13.20 -16.39 -6.28
CA GLY A 58 14.33 -17.31 -6.39
C GLY A 58 14.61 -17.74 -7.84
N CYS A 59 13.56 -17.98 -8.64
CA CYS A 59 13.72 -18.23 -10.08
C CYS A 59 14.29 -17.02 -10.82
N ALA A 60 13.78 -15.81 -10.52
CA ALA A 60 14.29 -14.55 -11.07
C ALA A 60 15.78 -14.34 -10.74
N TYR A 61 16.18 -14.64 -9.50
CA TYR A 61 17.57 -14.61 -9.08
C TYR A 61 18.44 -15.59 -9.87
N TYR A 62 18.01 -16.84 -10.03
CA TYR A 62 18.78 -17.81 -10.84
C TYR A 62 18.91 -17.36 -12.30
N LEU A 63 17.87 -16.78 -12.89
CA LEU A 63 17.95 -16.19 -14.24
C LEU A 63 18.96 -15.05 -14.29
N ASP A 64 18.94 -14.17 -13.29
CA ASP A 64 19.85 -13.03 -13.18
C ASP A 64 21.33 -13.42 -13.11
N LYS A 65 21.62 -14.50 -12.36
CA LYS A 65 22.96 -15.05 -12.18
C LYS A 65 23.41 -15.97 -13.31
N GLY A 66 22.60 -16.14 -14.36
CA GLY A 66 22.92 -17.00 -15.50
C GLY A 66 22.72 -18.50 -15.24
N HIS A 67 22.09 -18.87 -14.13
CA HIS A 67 21.73 -20.25 -13.79
C HIS A 67 20.41 -20.66 -14.47
N TYR A 68 20.36 -20.52 -15.80
CA TYR A 68 19.15 -20.70 -16.60
C TYR A 68 18.49 -22.08 -16.41
N ILE A 69 19.29 -23.16 -16.44
CA ILE A 69 18.78 -24.53 -16.26
C ILE A 69 18.08 -24.67 -14.90
N THR A 70 18.69 -24.15 -13.84
CA THR A 70 18.11 -24.16 -12.49
C THR A 70 16.81 -23.36 -12.45
N ALA A 71 16.81 -22.15 -13.00
CA ALA A 71 15.62 -21.29 -13.03
C ALA A 71 14.44 -21.96 -13.74
N PHE A 72 14.64 -22.46 -14.97
CA PHE A 72 13.57 -23.08 -15.74
C PHE A 72 13.13 -24.42 -15.16
N SER A 73 14.05 -25.21 -14.60
CA SER A 73 13.69 -26.43 -13.86
C SER A 73 12.80 -26.10 -12.66
N LYS A 74 13.10 -25.02 -11.92
CA LYS A 74 12.28 -24.59 -10.78
C LYS A 74 10.92 -24.05 -11.22
N LEU A 75 10.86 -23.24 -12.28
CA LEU A 75 9.60 -22.76 -12.86
C LEU A 75 8.70 -23.92 -13.28
N ASN A 76 9.25 -24.92 -13.96
CA ASN A 76 8.47 -26.11 -14.36
C ASN A 76 8.04 -26.96 -13.15
N GLN A 77 8.86 -27.07 -12.11
CA GLN A 77 8.47 -27.72 -10.86
C GLN A 77 7.30 -26.99 -10.18
N ILE A 78 7.36 -25.66 -10.11
CA ILE A 78 6.26 -24.84 -9.59
C ILE A 78 5.01 -25.05 -10.45
N HIS A 79 5.11 -24.94 -11.77
CA HIS A 79 3.97 -25.14 -12.67
C HIS A 79 3.31 -26.50 -12.47
N LYS A 80 4.10 -27.58 -12.50
CA LYS A 80 3.60 -28.93 -12.27
C LYS A 80 2.95 -29.07 -10.89
N GLN A 81 3.57 -28.54 -9.84
CA GLN A 81 2.99 -28.58 -8.49
C GLN A 81 1.64 -27.86 -8.42
N LEU A 82 1.48 -26.71 -9.12
CA LEU A 82 0.21 -26.00 -9.18
C LEU A 82 -0.85 -26.73 -10.02
N GLU A 83 -0.45 -27.37 -11.12
CA GLU A 83 -1.36 -28.16 -11.96
C GLU A 83 -1.85 -29.43 -11.26
N THR A 84 -0.94 -30.20 -10.65
CA THR A 84 -1.26 -31.50 -10.04
C THR A 84 -1.69 -31.39 -8.58
N LYS A 85 -1.44 -30.25 -7.94
CA LYS A 85 -1.61 -29.99 -6.50
C LYS A 85 -0.73 -30.86 -5.59
N GLU A 86 0.20 -31.61 -6.17
CA GLU A 86 1.08 -32.53 -5.44
C GLU A 86 2.02 -31.76 -4.51
N GLY A 87 2.02 -32.12 -3.23
CA GLY A 87 2.84 -31.46 -2.20
C GLY A 87 2.35 -30.06 -1.80
N LEU A 88 1.21 -29.60 -2.32
CA LEU A 88 0.54 -28.40 -1.80
C LEU A 88 -0.27 -28.75 -0.55
N ILE A 89 -0.28 -27.83 0.40
CA ILE A 89 -1.01 -27.98 1.66
C ILE A 89 -2.36 -27.31 1.50
N LYS A 90 -3.45 -28.06 1.67
CA LYS A 90 -4.79 -27.48 1.80
C LYS A 90 -5.01 -27.06 3.24
N VAL A 91 -5.29 -25.77 3.46
CA VAL A 91 -5.51 -25.23 4.82
C VAL A 91 -6.80 -25.85 5.37
N PRO A 92 -6.75 -26.50 6.54
CA PRO A 92 -7.95 -27.09 7.14
C PRO A 92 -8.88 -25.98 7.67
N LYS A 93 -10.14 -26.34 7.94
CA LYS A 93 -11.02 -25.46 8.71
C LYS A 93 -10.67 -25.61 10.18
N PHE A 94 -10.24 -24.53 10.81
CA PHE A 94 -9.90 -24.54 12.23
C PHE A 94 -11.16 -24.40 13.10
N THR A 95 -11.22 -25.18 14.17
CA THR A 95 -12.26 -25.09 15.20
C THR A 95 -11.97 -24.03 16.25
N SER A 96 -10.73 -23.54 16.31
CA SER A 96 -10.28 -22.47 17.21
C SER A 96 -9.04 -21.75 16.69
N LYS A 97 -8.79 -20.53 17.18
CA LYS A 97 -7.56 -19.76 16.90
C LYS A 97 -6.28 -20.45 17.38
N LYS A 98 -6.39 -21.28 18.43
CA LYS A 98 -5.29 -22.11 18.92
C LYS A 98 -4.91 -23.22 17.94
N GLU A 99 -5.91 -23.86 17.33
CA GLU A 99 -5.65 -24.87 16.29
C GLU A 99 -5.00 -24.24 15.05
N GLU A 100 -5.47 -23.05 14.66
CA GLU A 100 -4.89 -22.25 13.59
C GLU A 100 -3.41 -21.91 13.87
N PHE A 101 -3.10 -21.45 15.08
CA PHE A 101 -1.73 -21.15 15.52
C PHE A 101 -0.80 -22.36 15.43
N GLU A 102 -1.23 -23.53 15.95
CA GLU A 102 -0.43 -24.76 15.93
C GLU A 102 -0.17 -25.28 14.51
N PHE A 103 -1.14 -25.15 13.61
CA PHE A 103 -1.00 -25.49 12.21
C PHE A 103 0.09 -24.65 11.55
N TYR A 104 0.01 -23.31 11.68
CA TYR A 104 0.96 -22.41 11.03
C TYR A 104 2.37 -22.54 11.58
N ILE A 105 2.54 -22.69 12.90
CA ILE A 105 3.85 -23.03 13.49
C ILE A 105 4.39 -24.35 12.93
N GLY A 106 3.51 -25.31 12.65
CA GLY A 106 3.87 -26.60 12.04
C GLY A 106 4.47 -26.51 10.64
N LEU A 107 4.32 -25.39 9.93
CA LEU A 107 4.87 -25.20 8.58
C LEU A 107 6.37 -24.87 8.57
N GLN A 108 6.99 -24.71 9.74
CA GLN A 108 8.39 -24.33 9.85
C GLN A 108 9.35 -25.43 9.35
N ASN A 109 10.33 -25.06 8.54
CA ASN A 109 11.34 -25.97 8.03
C ASN A 109 12.39 -26.33 9.12
N PRO A 110 12.62 -27.61 9.43
CA PRO A 110 13.55 -28.02 10.48
C PRO A 110 15.02 -27.70 10.20
N LYS A 111 15.41 -27.62 8.91
CA LYS A 111 16.80 -27.39 8.51
C LYS A 111 17.18 -25.92 8.61
N THR A 112 16.32 -25.04 8.12
CA THR A 112 16.60 -23.60 8.00
C THR A 112 15.96 -22.77 9.12
N GLY A 113 14.89 -23.27 9.73
CA GLY A 113 14.02 -22.50 10.62
C GLY A 113 13.10 -21.51 9.90
N ALA A 114 13.13 -21.45 8.56
CA ALA A 114 12.28 -20.59 7.76
C ALA A 114 10.89 -21.20 7.57
N PHE A 115 9.90 -20.37 7.22
CA PHE A 115 8.59 -20.84 6.75
C PHE A 115 8.58 -21.08 5.23
N MET A 116 9.64 -21.75 4.74
CA MET A 116 9.89 -22.01 3.33
C MET A 116 10.67 -23.31 3.12
N ASP A 117 10.48 -23.99 1.99
CA ASP A 117 11.34 -25.12 1.63
C ASP A 117 12.79 -24.69 1.38
N ASN A 118 13.74 -25.59 1.62
CA ASN A 118 15.17 -25.28 1.64
C ASN A 118 15.84 -25.36 0.26
N SER A 119 15.07 -25.34 -0.83
CA SER A 119 15.56 -25.58 -2.19
C SER A 119 15.77 -24.31 -3.02
N TYR A 120 15.61 -23.15 -2.38
CA TYR A 120 15.76 -21.81 -2.97
C TYR A 120 16.90 -21.04 -2.30
N PRO A 121 17.42 -19.96 -2.93
CA PRO A 121 18.48 -19.14 -2.36
C PRO A 121 18.09 -18.53 -1.01
N LEU A 122 19.10 -18.26 -0.17
CA LEU A 122 18.95 -17.76 1.20
C LEU A 122 17.97 -16.58 1.33
N PHE A 123 18.07 -15.61 0.43
CA PHE A 123 17.33 -14.35 0.52
C PHE A 123 15.80 -14.56 0.48
N THR A 124 15.32 -15.60 -0.20
CA THR A 124 13.88 -15.92 -0.31
C THR A 124 13.22 -16.31 1.01
N TYR A 125 14.03 -16.65 2.02
CA TYR A 125 13.54 -17.05 3.34
C TYR A 125 13.15 -15.86 4.23
N ILE A 126 13.61 -14.65 3.92
CA ILE A 126 13.43 -13.47 4.78
C ILE A 126 11.96 -13.04 4.78
N GLY A 127 11.44 -12.54 3.66
CA GLY A 127 10.06 -12.06 3.58
C GLY A 127 9.03 -13.14 3.91
N SER A 128 9.23 -14.38 3.45
CA SER A 128 8.32 -15.50 3.77
C SER A 128 8.23 -15.79 5.27
N THR A 129 9.36 -15.72 5.99
CA THR A 129 9.40 -15.93 7.43
C THR A 129 8.82 -14.74 8.19
N LEU A 130 9.13 -13.50 7.78
CA LEU A 130 8.55 -12.28 8.38
C LEU A 130 7.02 -12.26 8.25
N ASN A 131 6.48 -12.59 7.08
CA ASN A 131 5.03 -12.68 6.87
C ASN A 131 4.38 -13.69 7.82
N MET A 132 5.01 -14.84 8.04
CA MET A 132 4.50 -15.82 8.99
C MET A 132 4.60 -15.35 10.44
N ILE A 133 5.70 -14.70 10.82
CA ILE A 133 5.86 -14.17 12.19
C ILE A 133 4.75 -13.17 12.50
N LYS A 134 4.45 -12.23 11.58
CA LYS A 134 3.33 -11.28 11.74
C LYS A 134 1.99 -11.99 11.91
N HIS A 135 1.74 -13.02 11.12
CA HIS A 135 0.50 -13.80 11.24
C HIS A 135 0.42 -14.54 12.59
N LEU A 136 1.50 -15.18 13.01
CA LEU A 136 1.60 -15.87 14.30
C LEU A 136 1.48 -14.90 15.47
N GLU A 137 1.98 -13.68 15.35
CA GLU A 137 1.83 -12.63 16.36
C GLU A 137 0.37 -12.19 16.51
N SER A 138 -0.35 -11.99 15.40
CA SER A 138 -1.79 -11.73 15.44
C SER A 138 -2.55 -12.85 16.16
N LEU A 139 -2.26 -14.11 15.82
CA LEU A 139 -2.88 -15.27 16.47
C LEU A 139 -2.46 -15.42 17.94
N SER A 140 -1.22 -15.07 18.27
CA SER A 140 -0.70 -15.01 19.65
C SER A 140 -1.51 -14.02 20.48
N ASN A 141 -1.76 -12.82 19.95
CA ASN A 141 -2.56 -11.79 20.63
C ASN A 141 -4.01 -12.24 20.84
N ASP A 142 -4.61 -12.92 19.86
CA ASP A 142 -5.98 -13.44 19.97
C ASP A 142 -6.11 -14.60 20.98
N THR A 143 -5.05 -15.39 21.16
CA THR A 143 -5.08 -16.62 21.98
C THR A 143 -4.40 -16.48 23.34
N GLY A 144 -3.63 -15.41 23.55
CA GLY A 144 -2.72 -15.25 24.69
C GLY A 144 -1.54 -16.22 24.69
N GLN A 145 -1.28 -16.94 23.60
CA GLN A 145 -0.18 -17.91 23.51
C GLN A 145 1.09 -17.24 23.01
N PRO A 146 2.23 -17.34 23.73
CA PRO A 146 3.48 -16.75 23.26
C PRO A 146 3.98 -17.45 21.99
N ILE A 147 4.60 -16.69 21.09
CA ILE A 147 5.22 -17.24 19.88
C ILE A 147 6.45 -18.07 20.28
N LYS A 148 6.35 -19.39 20.14
CA LYS A 148 7.47 -20.32 20.33
C LYS A 148 7.65 -21.19 19.10
N LEU A 149 8.65 -20.86 18.30
CA LEU A 149 8.99 -21.62 17.10
C LEU A 149 9.45 -23.05 17.44
N LYS A 150 9.17 -23.99 16.53
CA LYS A 150 9.59 -25.40 16.65
C LYS A 150 11.10 -25.56 16.43
N TYR A 151 11.68 -24.71 15.60
CA TYR A 151 13.08 -24.71 15.22
C TYR A 151 13.64 -23.28 15.27
N PRO A 152 14.92 -23.10 15.64
CA PRO A 152 15.54 -21.78 15.62
C PRO A 152 15.71 -21.28 14.17
N ILE A 153 15.67 -19.97 13.95
CA ILE A 153 15.81 -19.32 12.63
C ILE A 153 17.29 -19.34 12.17
N LYS A 154 17.80 -20.53 11.86
CA LYS A 154 19.22 -20.77 11.55
C LYS A 154 19.70 -20.07 10.28
N PHE A 155 18.81 -19.80 9.33
CA PHE A 155 19.24 -19.18 8.07
C PHE A 155 19.83 -17.79 8.27
N LEU A 156 19.38 -17.03 9.29
CA LEU A 156 19.90 -15.71 9.61
C LEU A 156 21.38 -15.74 10.05
N ASN A 157 21.88 -16.88 10.55
CA ASN A 157 23.30 -17.05 10.88
C ASN A 157 24.23 -16.93 9.66
N GLN A 158 23.69 -17.04 8.45
CA GLN A 158 24.45 -16.85 7.22
C GLN A 158 24.66 -15.38 6.85
N ILE A 159 23.94 -14.46 7.50
CA ILE A 159 24.06 -13.01 7.30
C ILE A 159 24.31 -12.25 8.61
N ASN A 160 24.56 -12.92 9.73
CA ASN A 160 24.52 -12.34 11.08
C ASN A 160 25.71 -11.48 11.54
N SER A 161 26.67 -11.20 10.67
CA SER A 161 27.79 -10.30 10.96
C SER A 161 27.99 -9.31 9.83
N PRO A 162 28.63 -8.15 10.06
CA PRO A 162 28.91 -7.18 9.01
C PRO A 162 29.60 -7.78 7.76
N GLU A 163 30.53 -8.71 7.97
CA GLU A 163 31.32 -9.37 6.92
C GLU A 163 30.47 -10.28 6.04
N LYS A 164 29.40 -10.86 6.61
CA LYS A 164 28.46 -11.70 5.88
C LYS A 164 27.32 -10.90 5.26
N LEU A 165 26.87 -9.85 5.96
CA LEU A 165 25.76 -9.01 5.53
C LEU A 165 26.11 -8.21 4.27
N LYS A 166 27.25 -7.52 4.24
CA LYS A 166 27.59 -6.62 3.12
C LYS A 166 27.63 -7.36 1.77
N PRO A 167 28.32 -8.51 1.63
CA PRO A 167 28.30 -9.27 0.38
C PRO A 167 26.90 -9.76 -0.01
N PHE A 168 26.08 -10.13 0.99
CA PHE A 168 24.69 -10.51 0.75
C PHE A 168 23.87 -9.35 0.17
N LEU A 169 24.00 -8.14 0.74
CA LEU A 169 23.34 -6.94 0.22
C LEU A 169 23.86 -6.56 -1.17
N ASP A 170 25.17 -6.61 -1.40
CA ASP A 170 25.79 -6.34 -2.71
C ASP A 170 25.31 -7.31 -3.81
N ASP A 171 25.11 -8.59 -3.45
CA ASP A 171 24.64 -9.61 -4.37
C ASP A 171 23.20 -9.36 -4.85
N LEU A 172 22.35 -8.84 -3.96
CA LEU A 172 20.94 -8.51 -4.23
C LEU A 172 20.76 -7.09 -4.81
N SER A 173 21.75 -6.21 -4.65
CA SER A 173 21.67 -4.81 -5.07
C SER A 173 21.87 -4.60 -6.57
N THR A 174 22.46 -5.57 -7.26
CA THR A 174 22.78 -5.46 -8.69
C THR A 174 22.04 -6.47 -9.55
N ILE A 175 21.57 -6.03 -10.71
CA ILE A 175 20.79 -6.84 -11.63
C ILE A 175 21.32 -6.76 -13.07
N GLY A 176 21.29 -7.90 -13.76
CA GLY A 176 21.61 -8.04 -15.17
C GLY A 176 20.44 -7.67 -16.07
N PHE A 177 20.73 -7.48 -17.35
CA PHE A 177 19.76 -6.98 -18.34
C PHE A 177 18.49 -7.83 -18.47
N ILE A 178 18.59 -9.16 -18.36
CA ILE A 178 17.44 -10.05 -18.50
C ILE A 178 16.51 -9.89 -17.29
N ALA A 179 17.07 -9.95 -16.08
CA ALA A 179 16.29 -9.87 -14.87
C ALA A 179 15.76 -8.44 -14.59
N SER A 180 16.39 -7.40 -15.15
CA SER A 180 15.87 -6.03 -15.10
C SER A 180 14.58 -5.83 -15.93
N LYS A 181 14.11 -6.86 -16.64
CA LYS A 181 12.83 -6.87 -17.35
C LYS A 181 11.73 -7.62 -16.58
N LEU A 182 12.07 -8.23 -15.45
CA LEU A 182 11.11 -8.92 -14.59
C LEU A 182 10.37 -7.90 -13.72
N PRO A 183 9.10 -8.17 -13.35
CA PRO A 183 8.27 -7.23 -12.60
C PRO A 183 8.78 -6.96 -11.18
N ARG A 184 9.49 -7.92 -10.57
CA ARG A 184 10.17 -7.75 -9.28
C ARG A 184 11.60 -8.24 -9.34
N THR A 185 12.44 -7.61 -8.53
CA THR A 185 13.86 -7.92 -8.43
C THR A 185 14.20 -8.44 -7.03
N PRO A 186 15.31 -9.17 -6.84
CA PRO A 186 15.77 -9.61 -5.52
C PRO A 186 16.01 -8.46 -4.52
N TYR A 187 16.13 -7.21 -4.99
CA TYR A 187 16.26 -6.02 -4.15
C TYR A 187 15.14 -5.88 -3.12
N VAL A 188 13.93 -6.35 -3.43
CA VAL A 188 12.78 -6.30 -2.50
C VAL A 188 13.10 -6.96 -1.15
N GLU A 189 14.00 -7.93 -1.12
CA GLU A 189 14.35 -8.65 0.12
C GLU A 189 15.37 -7.88 0.98
N ILE A 190 16.08 -6.91 0.39
CA ILE A 190 16.81 -5.90 1.18
C ILE A 190 15.79 -5.04 1.95
N ALA A 191 14.70 -4.65 1.28
CA ALA A 191 13.63 -3.88 1.90
C ALA A 191 12.87 -4.68 2.97
N GLU A 192 12.61 -5.97 2.74
CA GLU A 192 12.02 -6.86 3.76
C GLU A 192 12.96 -7.03 4.98
N LEU A 193 14.28 -7.14 4.77
CA LEU A 193 15.26 -7.23 5.85
C LEU A 193 15.26 -5.99 6.76
N CYS A 194 14.74 -4.84 6.31
CA CYS A 194 14.58 -3.66 7.16
C CYS A 194 13.57 -3.89 8.30
N TYR A 195 12.70 -4.89 8.19
CA TYR A 195 11.80 -5.34 9.27
C TYR A 195 12.49 -6.31 10.24
N TYR A 196 13.83 -6.28 10.36
CA TYR A 196 14.54 -7.16 11.28
C TYR A 196 14.08 -7.01 12.74
N ASN A 197 13.54 -5.84 13.11
CA ASN A 197 12.96 -5.58 14.43
C ASN A 197 11.78 -6.52 14.74
N ASP A 198 11.07 -7.04 13.73
CA ASP A 198 9.97 -7.98 13.96
C ASP A 198 10.50 -9.31 14.54
N PHE A 199 11.72 -9.73 14.18
CA PHE A 199 12.38 -10.87 14.81
C PHE A 199 12.79 -10.58 16.26
N GLU A 200 13.21 -9.35 16.54
CA GLU A 200 13.72 -8.95 17.86
C GLU A 200 12.58 -8.71 18.85
N HIS A 201 11.53 -8.01 18.43
CA HIS A 201 10.34 -7.73 19.22
C HIS A 201 9.65 -9.02 19.68
N THR A 202 9.60 -10.02 18.80
CA THR A 202 9.04 -11.35 19.09
C THR A 202 10.04 -12.27 19.81
N ASN A 203 11.24 -11.79 20.14
CA ASN A 203 12.33 -12.55 20.78
C ASN A 203 12.75 -13.82 20.02
N LEU A 204 12.59 -13.84 18.70
CA LEU A 204 12.87 -15.00 17.85
C LEU A 204 14.32 -15.01 17.33
N TYR A 205 14.92 -13.84 17.15
CA TYR A 205 16.32 -13.68 16.76
C TYR A 205 16.80 -12.28 17.15
N THR A 206 18.06 -12.13 17.57
CA THR A 206 18.65 -10.83 17.92
C THR A 206 19.90 -10.58 17.07
N PHE A 207 19.95 -9.44 16.40
CA PHE A 207 21.12 -9.02 15.64
C PHE A 207 22.07 -8.18 16.52
N SER A 208 23.37 -8.30 16.29
CA SER A 208 24.34 -7.50 17.04
C SER A 208 24.26 -6.01 16.66
N PRO A 209 24.67 -5.08 17.53
CA PRO A 209 24.72 -3.66 17.21
C PRO A 209 25.57 -3.37 15.95
N GLU A 210 26.69 -4.06 15.78
CA GLU A 210 27.59 -3.91 14.62
C GLU A 210 26.89 -4.32 13.32
N TRP A 211 26.05 -5.36 13.37
CA TRP A 211 25.25 -5.79 12.23
C TRP A 211 24.24 -4.71 11.83
N LYS A 212 23.51 -4.14 12.80
CA LYS A 212 22.51 -3.08 12.56
C LYS A 212 23.17 -1.83 11.98
N GLN A 213 24.32 -1.44 12.55
CA GLN A 213 25.12 -0.34 12.04
C GLN A 213 25.62 -0.62 10.60
N ALA A 214 26.04 -1.85 10.29
CA ALA A 214 26.46 -2.23 8.95
C ALA A 214 25.31 -2.18 7.93
N LEU A 215 24.09 -2.59 8.32
CA LEU A 215 22.90 -2.46 7.48
C LEU A 215 22.59 -0.99 7.19
N LEU A 216 22.50 -0.15 8.24
CA LEU A 216 22.23 1.29 8.12
C LEU A 216 23.28 1.98 7.25
N GLN A 217 24.56 1.72 7.51
CA GLN A 217 25.66 2.30 6.73
C GLN A 217 25.61 1.86 5.27
N TRP A 218 25.28 0.60 4.98
CA TRP A 218 25.17 0.10 3.61
C TRP A 218 24.01 0.78 2.87
N LEU A 219 22.83 0.86 3.50
CA LEU A 219 21.66 1.53 2.93
C LEU A 219 21.94 3.01 2.72
N TYR A 220 22.53 3.68 3.70
CA TYR A 220 22.95 5.07 3.61
C TYR A 220 23.92 5.28 2.44
N ASN A 221 24.90 4.41 2.22
CA ASN A 221 25.82 4.56 1.10
C ASN A 221 25.21 4.25 -0.27
N ASN A 222 24.10 3.50 -0.32
CA ASN A 222 23.49 3.03 -1.57
C ASN A 222 22.31 3.89 -2.06
N GLU A 223 21.84 4.82 -1.23
CA GLU A 223 20.87 5.84 -1.61
C GLU A 223 21.38 6.66 -2.82
N ASP A 224 20.55 6.81 -3.84
CA ASP A 224 20.95 7.49 -5.07
C ASP A 224 20.79 9.01 -4.96
N SER A 225 21.89 9.75 -5.07
CA SER A 225 21.87 11.21 -4.88
C SER A 225 21.07 12.00 -5.91
N LYS A 226 20.70 11.41 -7.06
CA LYS A 226 19.91 12.09 -8.11
C LYS A 226 18.42 11.97 -7.88
N THR A 227 18.00 10.85 -7.32
CA THR A 227 16.58 10.50 -7.15
C THR A 227 16.16 10.47 -5.69
N GLY A 228 17.12 10.40 -4.76
CA GLY A 228 16.95 10.08 -3.35
C GLY A 228 16.50 8.63 -3.10
N PHE A 229 16.32 7.82 -4.15
CA PHE A 229 15.69 6.52 -4.02
C PHE A 229 16.70 5.40 -3.78
N TRP A 230 16.18 4.32 -3.21
CA TRP A 230 16.82 3.01 -3.19
C TRP A 230 16.25 2.14 -4.30
N GLY A 231 17.03 1.15 -4.73
CA GLY A 231 16.60 0.21 -5.76
C GLY A 231 17.77 -0.54 -6.41
N PRO A 232 17.46 -1.50 -7.30
CA PRO A 232 18.47 -2.29 -7.98
C PRO A 232 19.28 -1.44 -8.96
N ARG A 233 20.60 -1.67 -9.02
CA ARG A 233 21.51 -1.05 -9.99
C ARG A 233 21.82 -2.02 -11.12
N LEU A 234 21.85 -1.51 -12.36
CA LEU A 234 22.25 -2.30 -13.52
C LEU A 234 23.72 -2.68 -13.43
N ARG A 235 24.01 -3.99 -13.45
CA ARG A 235 25.37 -4.53 -13.38
C ARG A 235 26.30 -3.98 -14.47
N SER A 236 25.74 -3.64 -15.62
CA SER A 236 26.51 -3.15 -16.78
C SER A 236 27.09 -1.74 -16.62
N ASN A 237 26.47 -0.88 -15.79
CA ASN A 237 26.86 0.53 -15.72
C ASN A 237 26.63 1.20 -14.35
N GLY A 238 26.18 0.45 -13.34
CA GLY A 238 25.89 0.95 -11.99
C GLY A 238 24.69 1.91 -11.88
N LYS A 239 23.98 2.19 -12.98
CA LYS A 239 22.83 3.09 -12.95
C LYS A 239 21.67 2.45 -12.21
N LEU A 240 20.99 3.25 -11.39
CA LEU A 240 19.76 2.85 -10.72
C LEU A 240 18.69 2.52 -11.78
N LEU A 241 18.09 1.33 -11.68
CA LEU A 241 17.03 0.89 -12.58
C LEU A 241 15.77 1.74 -12.36
N ASP A 242 15.18 2.23 -13.45
CA ASP A 242 13.91 2.99 -13.45
C ASP A 242 13.82 4.11 -12.41
N SER A 243 14.95 4.78 -12.14
CA SER A 243 15.06 5.83 -11.11
C SER A 243 14.69 5.36 -9.69
N GLY A 244 14.86 4.07 -9.40
CA GLY A 244 14.67 3.46 -8.09
C GLY A 244 13.32 2.78 -7.90
N ASP A 245 13.18 2.07 -6.80
CA ASP A 245 11.97 1.34 -6.43
C ASP A 245 11.23 2.07 -5.30
N LEU A 246 9.98 2.46 -5.56
CA LEU A 246 9.19 3.24 -4.61
C LEU A 246 8.81 2.39 -3.39
N GLY A 247 8.42 1.13 -3.61
CA GLY A 247 8.07 0.22 -2.52
C GLY A 247 9.25 0.00 -1.57
N SER A 248 10.40 -0.38 -2.11
CA SER A 248 11.63 -0.55 -1.33
C SER A 248 12.03 0.73 -0.61
N THR A 249 11.96 1.89 -1.29
CA THR A 249 12.22 3.20 -0.67
C THR A 249 11.27 3.46 0.50
N PHE A 250 9.97 3.18 0.36
CA PHE A 250 8.99 3.30 1.43
C PHE A 250 9.29 2.41 2.64
N HIS A 251 9.82 1.20 2.43
CA HIS A 251 10.19 0.33 3.56
C HIS A 251 11.52 0.75 4.20
N ILE A 252 12.54 1.10 3.40
CA ILE A 252 13.89 1.47 3.85
C ILE A 252 13.88 2.78 4.65
N ILE A 253 13.10 3.78 4.22
CA ILE A 253 13.12 5.12 4.83
C ILE A 253 12.77 5.09 6.32
N LYS A 254 11.98 4.10 6.76
CA LYS A 254 11.53 3.92 8.15
C LYS A 254 12.67 3.58 9.12
N LEU A 255 13.83 3.18 8.59
CA LEU A 255 15.04 3.03 9.39
C LEU A 255 15.75 4.37 9.65
N PHE A 256 15.46 5.41 8.86
CA PHE A 256 16.14 6.69 8.95
C PHE A 256 15.28 7.79 9.59
N VAL A 257 13.96 7.74 9.41
CA VAL A 257 13.03 8.73 9.99
C VAL A 257 11.82 8.08 10.63
N ASN A 258 11.31 8.70 11.70
CA ASN A 258 10.07 8.31 12.35
C ASN A 258 8.82 8.86 11.59
N GLU A 259 7.61 8.55 12.06
CA GLU A 259 6.34 9.03 11.45
C GLU A 259 6.05 10.53 11.64
N ASN A 260 6.96 11.26 12.31
CA ASN A 260 6.96 12.71 12.37
C ASN A 260 7.95 13.33 11.36
N GLY A 261 8.78 12.51 10.70
CA GLY A 261 9.84 12.95 9.81
C GLY A 261 11.14 13.33 10.51
N ASP A 262 11.28 13.03 11.81
CA ASP A 262 12.53 13.27 12.54
C ASP A 262 13.51 12.12 12.30
N ASN A 263 14.80 12.44 12.18
CA ASN A 263 15.86 11.46 12.04
C ASN A 263 15.94 10.54 13.28
N ILE A 264 15.95 9.23 13.06
CA ILE A 264 16.10 8.21 14.11
C ILE A 264 17.56 8.14 14.58
N HIS A 265 18.50 8.24 13.63
CA HIS A 265 19.94 8.11 13.87
C HIS A 265 20.66 9.40 13.48
N SER A 266 21.35 10.02 14.45
CA SER A 266 22.07 11.29 14.22
C SER A 266 23.23 11.17 13.23
N GLU A 267 23.84 9.98 13.19
CA GLU A 267 24.96 9.61 12.34
C GLU A 267 24.52 9.22 10.92
N PHE A 268 23.24 8.91 10.72
CA PHE A 268 22.63 8.55 9.45
C PHE A 268 21.35 9.37 9.21
N PRO A 269 21.43 10.71 9.11
CA PRO A 269 20.25 11.52 8.83
C PRO A 269 19.73 11.24 7.42
N LEU A 270 18.40 11.22 7.21
CA LEU A 270 17.87 11.07 5.85
C LEU A 270 18.41 12.19 4.93
N ARG A 271 18.83 11.82 3.73
CA ARG A 271 19.36 12.76 2.72
C ARG A 271 18.36 12.89 1.57
N TYR A 272 18.61 13.89 0.73
CA TYR A 272 17.93 14.07 -0.55
C TYR A 272 16.39 14.12 -0.49
N ASN A 273 15.81 14.65 0.60
CA ASN A 273 14.36 14.69 0.81
C ASN A 273 13.60 15.27 -0.39
N ASN A 274 14.13 16.35 -0.99
CA ASN A 274 13.49 17.00 -2.14
C ASN A 274 13.51 16.10 -3.39
N GLU A 275 14.60 15.38 -3.62
CA GLU A 275 14.76 14.42 -4.70
C GLU A 275 13.82 13.22 -4.50
N ILE A 276 13.72 12.69 -3.26
CA ILE A 276 12.77 11.62 -2.91
C ILE A 276 11.36 12.05 -3.26
N ILE A 277 10.94 13.23 -2.81
CA ILE A 277 9.60 13.75 -3.03
C ILE A 277 9.32 13.95 -4.53
N THR A 278 10.25 14.57 -5.25
CA THR A 278 10.11 14.81 -6.68
C THR A 278 9.99 13.49 -7.45
N THR A 279 10.84 12.52 -7.13
CA THR A 279 10.81 11.18 -7.75
C THR A 279 9.53 10.43 -7.40
N ALA A 280 9.07 10.50 -6.15
CA ALA A 280 7.82 9.91 -5.70
C ALA A 280 6.63 10.51 -6.46
N ILE A 281 6.48 11.83 -6.48
CA ILE A 281 5.40 12.52 -7.22
C ILE A 281 5.43 12.13 -8.70
N ASN A 282 6.60 12.08 -9.33
CA ASN A 282 6.74 11.69 -10.74
C ASN A 282 6.27 10.26 -11.00
N LYS A 283 6.70 9.29 -10.18
CA LYS A 283 6.27 7.88 -10.30
C LYS A 283 4.77 7.73 -10.06
N LEU A 284 4.28 8.44 -9.06
CA LEU A 284 2.88 8.40 -8.65
C LEU A 284 1.93 9.04 -9.66
N SER A 285 2.40 10.05 -10.40
CA SER A 285 1.65 10.73 -11.46
C SER A 285 1.52 9.90 -12.75
N GLN A 286 2.19 8.75 -12.84
CA GLN A 286 2.06 7.86 -14.00
C GLN A 286 0.66 7.26 -14.06
N PRO A 287 0.03 7.20 -15.25
CA PRO A 287 -1.30 6.61 -15.40
C PRO A 287 -1.28 5.10 -15.12
N ALA A 288 -2.47 4.52 -14.92
CA ALA A 288 -2.65 3.06 -14.95
C ALA A 288 -2.08 2.48 -16.25
N PRO A 289 -1.36 1.33 -16.22
CA PRO A 289 -0.85 0.75 -17.43
C PRO A 289 -2.04 0.36 -18.33
N LYS A 290 -1.95 0.73 -19.60
CA LYS A 290 -2.97 0.38 -20.60
C LYS A 290 -2.91 -1.13 -20.81
N ASP A 291 -4.04 -1.81 -20.70
CA ASP A 291 -4.17 -3.26 -20.81
C ASP A 291 -3.51 -4.06 -19.67
N ALA A 292 -3.33 -3.43 -18.51
CA ALA A 292 -2.80 -4.07 -17.32
C ALA A 292 -3.66 -5.27 -16.89
N ASN A 293 -3.01 -6.40 -16.62
CA ASN A 293 -3.68 -7.50 -15.94
C ASN A 293 -3.96 -7.14 -14.45
N LEU A 294 -4.76 -7.96 -13.76
CA LEU A 294 -5.14 -7.68 -12.37
C LEU A 294 -3.95 -7.54 -11.42
N SER A 295 -2.86 -8.30 -11.64
CA SER A 295 -1.63 -8.22 -10.83
C SER A 295 -0.90 -6.90 -11.05
N GLU A 296 -0.83 -6.44 -12.29
CA GLU A 296 -0.21 -5.15 -12.63
C GLU A 296 -1.02 -3.97 -12.08
N LEU A 297 -2.36 -4.05 -12.15
CA LEU A 297 -3.24 -3.06 -11.51
C LEU A 297 -3.12 -3.07 -9.98
N HIS A 298 -2.95 -4.25 -9.39
CA HIS A 298 -2.73 -4.40 -7.95
C HIS A 298 -1.41 -3.75 -7.50
N ASP A 299 -0.29 -4.10 -8.13
CA ASP A 299 1.02 -3.50 -7.83
C ASP A 299 0.99 -1.97 -8.07
N TRP A 300 0.28 -1.53 -9.11
CA TRP A 300 0.06 -0.12 -9.39
C TRP A 300 -0.70 0.59 -8.26
N ASN A 301 -1.80 0.03 -7.77
CA ASN A 301 -2.55 0.58 -6.64
C ASN A 301 -1.72 0.60 -5.34
N LEU A 302 -1.02 -0.49 -5.03
CA LEU A 302 -0.19 -0.61 -3.84
C LEU A 302 0.93 0.44 -3.80
N THR A 303 1.62 0.62 -4.93
CA THR A 303 2.68 1.63 -5.08
C THR A 303 2.17 3.04 -4.76
N ARG A 304 0.90 3.34 -5.09
CA ARG A 304 0.30 4.65 -4.82
C ARG A 304 -0.01 4.86 -3.36
N TYR A 305 -0.59 3.87 -2.71
CA TYR A 305 -0.78 3.87 -1.27
C TYR A 305 0.54 4.09 -0.54
N GLN A 306 1.58 3.32 -0.90
CA GLN A 306 2.91 3.42 -0.30
C GLN A 306 3.54 4.79 -0.55
N GLY A 307 3.38 5.36 -1.75
CA GLY A 307 4.00 6.65 -2.08
C GLY A 307 3.30 7.84 -1.41
N ILE A 308 1.98 7.82 -1.25
CA ILE A 308 1.29 8.83 -0.45
C ILE A 308 1.72 8.70 1.01
N SER A 309 1.78 7.47 1.53
CA SER A 309 2.24 7.23 2.91
C SER A 309 3.68 7.68 3.12
N LEU A 310 4.57 7.44 2.15
CA LEU A 310 5.94 7.93 2.12
C LEU A 310 6.00 9.46 2.31
N ILE A 311 5.26 10.17 1.45
CA ILE A 311 5.25 11.64 1.46
C ILE A 311 4.65 12.18 2.76
N THR A 312 3.54 11.61 3.20
CA THR A 312 2.73 12.18 4.28
C THR A 312 3.19 11.75 5.67
N ASN A 313 3.63 10.51 5.87
CA ASN A 313 4.12 10.03 7.18
C ASN A 313 5.57 10.45 7.43
N TYR A 314 6.44 10.38 6.42
CA TYR A 314 7.88 10.42 6.67
C TYR A 314 8.56 11.69 6.16
N LEU A 315 7.98 12.38 5.16
CA LEU A 315 8.63 13.50 4.48
C LEU A 315 7.92 14.85 4.69
N TRP A 316 6.70 14.85 5.24
CA TRP A 316 5.81 16.01 5.21
C TRP A 316 6.31 17.24 5.98
N GLN A 317 7.09 17.04 7.05
CA GLN A 317 7.59 18.17 7.84
C GLN A 317 8.75 18.91 7.14
N GLY A 318 9.59 18.19 6.40
CA GLY A 318 10.80 18.73 5.75
C GLY A 318 10.63 19.18 4.29
N ILE A 319 9.41 19.17 3.76
CA ILE A 319 9.09 19.44 2.35
C ILE A 319 8.85 20.93 2.05
N SER A 320 9.36 21.40 0.91
CA SER A 320 9.16 22.77 0.43
C SER A 320 7.68 23.09 0.13
N THR A 321 7.30 24.37 0.20
CA THR A 321 5.92 24.81 -0.12
C THR A 321 5.48 24.41 -1.53
N GLU A 322 6.38 24.50 -2.52
CA GLU A 322 6.11 24.05 -3.89
C GLU A 322 5.76 22.56 -3.93
N ASN A 323 6.54 21.73 -3.23
CA ASN A 323 6.32 20.30 -3.18
C ASN A 323 5.09 19.94 -2.32
N LYS A 324 4.73 20.71 -1.29
CA LYS A 324 3.44 20.58 -0.58
C LYS A 324 2.27 20.79 -1.52
N ASN A 325 2.32 21.83 -2.34
CA ASN A 325 1.26 22.13 -3.29
C ASN A 325 1.11 21.04 -4.36
N LYS A 326 2.21 20.57 -4.95
CA LYS A 326 2.20 19.44 -5.89
C LYS A 326 1.67 18.16 -5.25
N SER A 327 2.09 17.86 -4.02
CA SER A 327 1.61 16.70 -3.27
C SER A 327 0.12 16.81 -2.97
N LYS A 328 -0.38 18.01 -2.64
CA LYS A 328 -1.81 18.27 -2.41
C LYS A 328 -2.63 18.00 -3.67
N GLU A 329 -2.26 18.61 -4.80
CA GLU A 329 -2.94 18.42 -6.09
C GLU A 329 -2.97 16.93 -6.47
N PHE A 330 -1.85 16.25 -6.25
CA PHE A 330 -1.76 14.82 -6.48
C PHE A 330 -2.70 14.00 -5.57
N MET A 331 -2.76 14.29 -4.27
CA MET A 331 -3.71 13.63 -3.35
C MET A 331 -5.16 13.89 -3.75
N GLU A 332 -5.51 15.11 -4.15
CA GLU A 332 -6.84 15.46 -4.65
C GLU A 332 -7.20 14.61 -5.87
N ASN A 333 -6.27 14.43 -6.80
CA ASN A 333 -6.47 13.62 -8.00
C ASN A 333 -6.65 12.13 -7.67
N ILE A 334 -5.91 11.59 -6.69
CA ILE A 334 -6.10 10.20 -6.26
C ILE A 334 -7.44 10.00 -5.58
N VAL A 335 -7.82 10.89 -4.66
CA VAL A 335 -9.13 10.82 -4.01
C VAL A 335 -10.22 10.88 -5.08
N ARG A 336 -10.15 11.83 -6.00
CA ARG A 336 -11.08 11.95 -7.12
C ARG A 336 -11.15 10.65 -7.94
N ASN A 337 -10.01 10.10 -8.34
CA ASN A 337 -9.96 8.87 -9.11
C ASN A 337 -10.57 7.68 -8.34
N LYS A 338 -10.31 7.59 -7.02
CA LYS A 338 -10.87 6.54 -6.17
C LYS A 338 -12.39 6.58 -6.17
N PHE A 339 -12.98 7.77 -6.00
CA PHE A 339 -14.43 7.92 -6.08
C PHE A 339 -14.97 7.67 -7.49
N GLU A 340 -14.37 8.25 -8.53
CA GLU A 340 -14.89 8.13 -9.90
C GLU A 340 -14.84 6.72 -10.47
N LYS A 341 -13.84 5.92 -10.08
CA LYS A 341 -13.58 4.62 -10.70
C LYS A 341 -13.99 3.43 -9.84
N TYR A 342 -14.07 3.62 -8.52
CA TYR A 342 -14.24 2.52 -7.57
C TYR A 342 -15.45 2.68 -6.65
N TYR A 343 -15.99 3.88 -6.47
CA TYR A 343 -17.18 4.05 -5.61
C TYR A 343 -18.44 3.54 -6.32
N ILE A 344 -19.18 2.66 -5.64
CA ILE A 344 -20.42 2.07 -6.15
C ILE A 344 -21.60 2.70 -5.43
N GLU A 345 -22.18 3.75 -6.02
CA GLU A 345 -23.25 4.56 -5.42
C GLU A 345 -24.44 3.72 -4.92
N SER A 346 -24.87 2.73 -5.71
CA SER A 346 -26.00 1.85 -5.36
C SER A 346 -25.73 0.94 -4.17
N LYS A 347 -24.46 0.75 -3.79
CA LYS A 347 -24.04 -0.08 -2.68
C LYS A 347 -23.58 0.73 -1.48
N GLY A 348 -23.06 1.94 -1.70
CA GLY A 348 -22.52 2.77 -0.64
C GLY A 348 -21.08 2.43 -0.22
N GLY A 349 -20.38 1.57 -0.98
CA GLY A 349 -19.00 1.14 -0.71
C GLY A 349 -18.12 1.20 -1.97
N PHE A 350 -16.88 0.70 -1.87
CA PHE A 350 -15.90 0.74 -2.97
C PHE A 350 -15.57 -0.66 -3.48
N SER A 351 -15.41 -0.79 -4.79
CA SER A 351 -14.82 -1.97 -5.42
C SER A 351 -13.28 -1.92 -5.33
N TYR A 352 -12.63 -3.08 -5.36
CA TYR A 352 -11.17 -3.14 -5.35
C TYR A 352 -10.57 -2.85 -6.74
N TYR A 353 -11.26 -3.31 -7.79
CA TYR A 353 -10.90 -3.04 -9.19
C TYR A 353 -11.92 -2.10 -9.84
N PRO A 354 -11.49 -1.27 -10.80
CA PRO A 354 -12.39 -0.35 -11.47
C PRO A 354 -13.42 -1.10 -12.35
N GLY A 355 -14.62 -0.53 -12.49
CA GLY A 355 -15.65 -1.05 -13.41
C GLY A 355 -16.43 -2.28 -12.90
N LEU A 356 -16.22 -2.71 -11.65
CA LEU A 356 -17.04 -3.73 -11.02
C LEU A 356 -18.40 -3.14 -10.57
N ALA A 357 -19.46 -3.95 -10.60
CA ALA A 357 -20.80 -3.55 -10.17
C ALA A 357 -21.04 -3.68 -8.65
N GLU A 358 -20.14 -4.37 -7.95
CA GLU A 358 -20.27 -4.68 -6.53
C GLU A 358 -19.10 -4.08 -5.73
N ALA A 359 -19.42 -3.54 -4.54
CA ALA A 359 -18.42 -3.13 -3.58
C ALA A 359 -17.78 -4.36 -2.90
N THR A 360 -16.54 -4.21 -2.45
CA THR A 360 -15.73 -5.29 -1.86
C THR A 360 -15.11 -4.83 -0.55
N LEU A 361 -14.84 -5.77 0.37
CA LEU A 361 -14.17 -5.45 1.64
C LEU A 361 -12.79 -4.81 1.40
N ASP A 362 -11.96 -5.40 0.54
CA ASP A 362 -10.63 -4.85 0.21
C ASP A 362 -10.72 -3.46 -0.42
N GLY A 363 -11.65 -3.25 -1.36
CA GLY A 363 -11.84 -1.95 -2.01
C GLY A 363 -12.26 -0.85 -1.03
N THR A 364 -13.17 -1.20 -0.11
CA THR A 364 -13.68 -0.28 0.91
C THR A 364 -12.64 -0.01 1.99
N GLY A 365 -11.94 -1.04 2.48
CA GLY A 365 -10.83 -0.90 3.42
C GLY A 365 -9.70 -0.03 2.85
N ASP A 366 -9.33 -0.23 1.59
CA ASP A 366 -8.33 0.58 0.90
C ASP A 366 -8.76 2.05 0.77
N ALA A 367 -10.02 2.31 0.41
CA ALA A 367 -10.56 3.67 0.33
C ALA A 367 -10.55 4.38 1.69
N LEU A 368 -10.96 3.70 2.77
CA LEU A 368 -10.93 4.26 4.12
C LEU A 368 -9.48 4.53 4.58
N SER A 369 -8.55 3.64 4.26
CA SER A 369 -7.12 3.83 4.54
C SER A 369 -6.55 5.06 3.82
N LEU A 370 -6.86 5.23 2.53
CA LEU A 370 -6.49 6.43 1.78
C LEU A 370 -7.04 7.71 2.44
N LEU A 371 -8.33 7.74 2.78
CA LEU A 371 -8.96 8.89 3.42
C LEU A 371 -8.36 9.19 4.80
N ARG A 372 -7.91 8.16 5.53
CA ARG A 372 -7.17 8.33 6.79
C ARG A 372 -5.81 8.97 6.56
N ILE A 373 -5.05 8.49 5.59
CA ILE A 373 -3.69 8.96 5.28
C ILE A 373 -3.68 10.44 4.91
N VAL A 374 -4.64 10.89 4.09
CA VAL A 374 -4.77 12.31 3.69
C VAL A 374 -5.40 13.20 4.78
N GLY A 375 -5.75 12.63 5.94
CA GLY A 375 -6.29 13.36 7.08
C GLY A 375 -7.80 13.64 7.03
N ALA A 376 -8.55 13.02 6.12
CA ALA A 376 -10.00 13.20 6.04
C ALA A 376 -10.75 12.47 7.17
N LEU A 377 -10.18 11.36 7.68
CA LEU A 377 -10.77 10.55 8.76
C LEU A 377 -10.01 10.64 10.10
N SER A 378 -8.96 11.47 10.19
CA SER A 378 -8.19 11.65 11.42
C SER A 378 -7.87 13.12 11.62
N LEU A 379 -8.35 13.69 12.74
CA LEU A 379 -8.13 15.08 13.11
C LEU A 379 -6.65 15.39 13.33
N ASP A 380 -5.96 14.56 14.11
CA ASP A 380 -4.53 14.75 14.38
C ASP A 380 -3.74 14.71 13.09
N ARG A 381 -4.13 13.83 12.18
CA ARG A 381 -3.54 13.76 10.85
C ARG A 381 -3.85 14.99 10.01
N GLN A 382 -5.09 15.47 10.04
CA GLN A 382 -5.48 16.70 9.37
C GLN A 382 -4.64 17.89 9.85
N LYS A 383 -4.42 18.01 11.16
CA LYS A 383 -3.57 19.05 11.77
C LYS A 383 -2.11 18.92 11.33
N GLN A 384 -1.57 17.70 11.34
CA GLN A 384 -0.19 17.42 10.93
C GLN A 384 0.05 17.80 9.47
N LEU A 385 -0.90 17.49 8.59
CA LEU A 385 -0.75 17.73 7.16
C LEU A 385 -1.09 19.16 6.77
N TRP A 386 -2.20 19.67 7.28
CA TRP A 386 -2.84 20.85 6.75
C TRP A 386 -2.86 22.01 7.73
N THR A 387 -2.27 21.94 8.92
CA THR A 387 -2.45 22.88 10.04
C THR A 387 -3.83 22.78 10.71
N THR A 388 -4.01 23.46 11.86
CA THR A 388 -5.28 23.48 12.57
C THR A 388 -6.38 24.10 11.70
N PRO A 389 -7.62 23.61 11.78
CA PRO A 389 -8.73 24.19 11.03
C PRO A 389 -8.88 25.71 11.18
N ALA A 390 -8.66 26.23 12.39
CA ALA A 390 -8.71 27.67 12.67
C ALA A 390 -7.72 28.49 11.83
N ASN A 391 -6.58 27.89 11.44
CA ASN A 391 -5.56 28.52 10.60
C ASN A 391 -5.82 28.34 9.09
N ASN A 392 -6.72 27.44 8.69
CA ASN A 392 -7.07 27.17 7.29
C ASN A 392 -8.32 27.90 6.81
N ILE A 393 -9.17 28.34 7.73
CA ILE A 393 -10.47 28.91 7.43
C ILE A 393 -10.32 30.42 7.21
N ILE A 394 -10.72 30.87 6.03
CA ILE A 394 -10.96 32.28 5.74
C ILE A 394 -12.38 32.62 6.19
N ASP A 395 -12.51 33.52 7.17
CA ASP A 395 -13.81 34.05 7.60
C ASP A 395 -14.35 35.04 6.55
N LEU A 396 -15.46 34.69 5.93
CA LEU A 396 -16.16 35.50 4.93
C LEU A 396 -17.12 36.51 5.58
N GLY A 397 -17.24 36.51 6.91
CA GLY A 397 -17.97 37.49 7.69
C GLY A 397 -19.26 36.96 8.31
N VAL A 398 -19.88 37.88 9.06
CA VAL A 398 -21.12 37.67 9.80
C VAL A 398 -22.22 38.53 9.22
N TYR A 399 -23.35 37.91 8.87
CA TYR A 399 -24.47 38.58 8.22
C TYR A 399 -25.74 38.42 9.06
N ARG A 400 -26.46 39.53 9.26
CA ARG A 400 -27.81 39.51 9.82
C ARG A 400 -28.80 39.56 8.68
N ILE A 401 -29.66 38.54 8.57
CA ILE A 401 -30.61 38.38 7.47
C ILE A 401 -32.00 38.03 8.02
N SER A 402 -33.05 38.44 7.31
CA SER A 402 -34.42 38.03 7.65
C SER A 402 -34.76 36.65 7.07
N GLU A 403 -34.12 36.29 5.97
CA GLU A 403 -34.30 35.03 5.23
C GLU A 403 -33.06 34.78 4.37
N LEU A 404 -32.63 33.53 4.28
CA LEU A 404 -31.58 33.06 3.37
C LEU A 404 -32.10 33.01 1.93
N LYS A 405 -31.32 33.60 1.03
CA LYS A 405 -31.50 33.57 -0.42
C LYS A 405 -30.33 32.82 -1.05
N GLU A 406 -30.51 32.36 -2.29
CA GLU A 406 -29.45 31.65 -3.00
C GLU A 406 -28.16 32.49 -3.13
N ASN A 407 -28.32 33.79 -3.37
CA ASN A 407 -27.22 34.74 -3.51
C ASN A 407 -26.38 34.90 -2.23
N ASP A 408 -26.92 34.59 -1.05
CA ASP A 408 -26.17 34.67 0.21
C ASP A 408 -25.05 33.61 0.26
N PHE A 409 -25.20 32.52 -0.49
CA PHE A 409 -24.19 31.48 -0.62
C PHE A 409 -23.18 31.77 -1.74
N THR A 410 -23.39 32.78 -2.58
CA THR A 410 -22.47 33.09 -3.70
C THR A 410 -21.06 33.44 -3.21
N SER A 411 -20.96 34.06 -2.03
CA SER A 411 -19.68 34.41 -1.39
C SER A 411 -18.78 33.20 -1.14
N ILE A 412 -19.35 32.03 -0.84
CA ILE A 412 -18.64 30.78 -0.59
C ILE A 412 -18.63 29.84 -1.81
N LYS A 413 -19.72 29.79 -2.59
CA LYS A 413 -19.85 28.92 -3.77
C LYS A 413 -18.96 29.33 -4.94
N LYS A 414 -18.51 30.59 -4.99
CA LYS A 414 -17.64 31.11 -6.06
C LYS A 414 -16.26 30.46 -6.11
N PHE A 415 -15.80 29.89 -4.99
CA PHE A 415 -14.47 29.29 -4.91
C PHE A 415 -14.44 27.94 -5.64
N GLN A 416 -13.35 27.68 -6.37
CA GLN A 416 -13.24 26.49 -7.24
C GLN A 416 -12.86 25.23 -6.48
N ASP A 417 -12.13 25.40 -5.38
CA ASP A 417 -11.62 24.33 -4.51
C ASP A 417 -12.67 23.75 -3.55
N ILE A 418 -13.86 24.35 -3.44
CA ILE A 418 -14.93 23.84 -2.58
C ILE A 418 -15.67 22.66 -3.22
N ASN A 419 -15.62 21.51 -2.53
CA ASN A 419 -16.34 20.29 -2.87
C ASN A 419 -17.72 20.23 -2.20
N SER A 420 -17.79 20.54 -0.90
CA SER A 420 -19.01 20.46 -0.09
C SER A 420 -19.12 21.63 0.88
N LEU A 421 -20.35 21.93 1.29
CA LEU A 421 -20.66 22.88 2.37
C LEU A 421 -21.35 22.11 3.49
N ARG A 422 -20.86 22.24 4.73
CA ARG A 422 -21.51 21.70 5.93
C ARG A 422 -22.20 22.81 6.70
N LEU A 423 -23.40 22.50 7.19
CA LEU A 423 -24.25 23.43 7.94
C LEU A 423 -24.23 23.03 9.41
N TYR A 424 -24.08 24.03 10.28
CA TYR A 424 -24.07 23.87 11.73
C TYR A 424 -25.04 24.85 12.38
N SER A 425 -25.78 24.38 13.40
CA SER A 425 -26.65 25.20 14.25
C SER A 425 -25.88 25.94 15.35
N SER A 426 -24.69 25.45 15.71
CA SER A 426 -23.79 26.05 16.70
C SER A 426 -22.37 26.12 16.15
N GLU A 427 -21.50 26.89 16.82
CA GLU A 427 -20.07 26.91 16.48
C GLU A 427 -19.49 25.49 16.65
N PRO A 428 -18.89 24.89 15.61
CA PRO A 428 -18.16 23.65 15.78
C PRO A 428 -16.97 23.88 16.71
N GLY A 429 -16.52 22.82 17.37
CA GLY A 429 -15.32 22.91 18.22
C GLY A 429 -14.12 23.36 17.37
N PRO A 430 -13.13 24.06 17.96
CA PRO A 430 -11.97 24.56 17.23
C PRO A 430 -11.20 23.46 16.47
N ASP A 431 -11.40 22.22 16.90
CA ASP A 431 -10.80 21.00 16.36
C ASP A 431 -11.83 19.91 16.03
N ASP A 432 -13.13 20.20 15.99
CA ASP A 432 -14.16 19.19 15.70
C ASP A 432 -15.19 19.70 14.70
N TYR A 433 -14.86 19.56 13.43
CA TYR A 433 -15.71 19.90 12.30
C TYR A 433 -16.48 18.70 11.75
N LEU A 434 -16.35 17.53 12.38
CA LEU A 434 -17.06 16.31 11.99
C LEU A 434 -18.31 16.10 12.83
N SER A 435 -18.32 16.58 14.07
CA SER A 435 -19.49 16.52 14.95
C SER A 435 -20.50 17.63 14.65
N ASN A 436 -21.75 17.39 15.04
CA ASN A 436 -22.86 18.36 15.01
C ASN A 436 -23.14 18.99 13.63
N VAL A 437 -22.69 18.33 12.56
CA VAL A 437 -23.10 18.67 11.20
C VAL A 437 -24.58 18.34 11.08
N VAL A 438 -25.37 19.33 10.71
CA VAL A 438 -26.80 19.18 10.53
C VAL A 438 -27.08 18.67 9.12
N ASP A 439 -26.58 19.39 8.13
CA ASP A 439 -26.84 19.16 6.72
C ASP A 439 -25.58 19.37 5.85
N ILE A 440 -25.59 18.77 4.65
CA ILE A 440 -24.56 19.00 3.62
C ILE A 440 -25.20 19.53 2.34
N ILE A 441 -24.53 20.49 1.69
CA ILE A 441 -24.84 20.95 0.34
C ILE A 441 -23.63 20.68 -0.57
N TYR A 442 -23.85 20.09 -1.74
CA TYR A 442 -22.86 20.06 -2.81
C TYR A 442 -23.09 21.26 -3.75
N PRO A 443 -22.23 22.29 -3.72
CA PRO A 443 -22.44 23.50 -4.52
C PRO A 443 -22.31 23.22 -6.03
N LYS A 444 -21.55 22.18 -6.39
CA LYS A 444 -21.34 21.70 -7.76
C LYS A 444 -21.56 20.19 -7.81
N LYS A 445 -21.87 19.66 -9.00
CA LYS A 445 -21.91 18.21 -9.21
C LYS A 445 -20.51 17.65 -8.95
N THR A 446 -20.40 16.68 -8.05
CA THR A 446 -19.14 16.03 -7.69
C THR A 446 -19.34 14.52 -7.57
N SER A 447 -18.31 13.75 -7.89
CA SER A 447 -18.21 12.32 -7.62
C SER A 447 -17.67 12.05 -6.21
N VAL A 448 -16.98 13.02 -5.61
CA VAL A 448 -16.34 12.89 -4.30
C VAL A 448 -17.33 13.28 -3.22
N LEU A 449 -17.78 12.29 -2.46
CA LEU A 449 -18.67 12.53 -1.34
C LEU A 449 -17.93 13.18 -0.17
N ASP A 450 -18.61 14.06 0.53
CA ASP A 450 -18.21 14.50 1.85
C ASP A 450 -18.19 13.28 2.79
N ILE A 451 -17.22 13.22 3.72
CA ILE A 451 -17.12 12.07 4.62
C ILE A 451 -18.36 11.86 5.48
N ARG A 452 -19.12 12.94 5.77
CA ARG A 452 -20.37 12.84 6.53
C ARG A 452 -21.51 12.22 5.70
N ASP A 453 -21.45 12.28 4.38
CA ASP A 453 -22.33 11.55 3.45
C ASP A 453 -21.84 10.11 3.24
N LEU A 454 -20.53 9.93 3.12
CA LEU A 454 -19.91 8.63 2.83
C LEU A 454 -20.04 7.63 3.99
N LEU A 455 -19.64 8.02 5.20
CA LEU A 455 -19.48 7.07 6.32
C LEU A 455 -20.78 6.34 6.70
N PRO A 456 -21.96 6.99 6.74
CA PRO A 456 -23.22 6.28 6.95
C PRO A 456 -23.50 5.22 5.87
N ARG A 457 -23.22 5.52 4.60
CA ARG A 457 -23.42 4.59 3.47
C ARG A 457 -22.49 3.39 3.56
N VAL A 458 -21.21 3.63 3.88
CA VAL A 458 -20.24 2.56 4.11
C VAL A 458 -20.66 1.70 5.30
N THR A 459 -21.10 2.32 6.40
CA THR A 459 -21.58 1.59 7.59
C THR A 459 -22.79 0.70 7.26
N GLN A 460 -23.74 1.21 6.49
CA GLN A 460 -24.89 0.43 6.03
C GLN A 460 -24.44 -0.72 5.12
N TRP A 461 -23.53 -0.46 4.18
CA TRP A 461 -23.02 -1.49 3.28
C TRP A 461 -22.29 -2.60 4.04
N VAL A 462 -21.36 -2.25 4.93
CA VAL A 462 -20.60 -3.22 5.73
C VAL A 462 -21.52 -4.05 6.62
N SER A 463 -22.54 -3.43 7.22
CA SER A 463 -23.49 -4.18 8.06
C SER A 463 -24.34 -5.17 7.26
N THR A 464 -24.70 -4.85 6.01
CA THR A 464 -25.62 -5.64 5.18
C THR A 464 -24.93 -6.59 4.18
N THR A 465 -23.66 -6.37 3.84
CA THR A 465 -22.93 -7.25 2.92
C THR A 465 -22.78 -8.66 3.51
N SER A 466 -22.89 -9.67 2.63
CA SER A 466 -22.65 -11.08 2.96
C SER A 466 -21.16 -11.46 3.00
N GLN A 467 -20.28 -10.55 2.57
CA GLN A 467 -18.83 -10.76 2.63
C GLN A 467 -18.35 -10.77 4.08
N SER A 468 -17.56 -11.77 4.46
CA SER A 468 -16.88 -11.84 5.76
C SER A 468 -15.39 -11.48 5.68
N MET A 469 -14.72 -11.87 4.60
CA MET A 469 -13.28 -11.69 4.42
C MET A 469 -12.93 -11.37 2.96
N GLY A 470 -12.10 -10.35 2.76
CA GLY A 470 -11.37 -10.07 1.52
C GLY A 470 -9.97 -10.70 1.56
N ASN A 471 -9.12 -10.38 0.57
CA ASN A 471 -7.74 -10.87 0.54
C ASN A 471 -6.90 -10.27 1.66
N TRP A 472 -7.20 -9.03 2.07
CA TRP A 472 -6.39 -8.25 3.01
C TRP A 472 -7.19 -7.59 4.12
N THR A 473 -8.51 -7.48 3.96
CA THR A 473 -9.38 -6.82 4.94
C THR A 473 -10.58 -7.70 5.29
N THR A 474 -10.89 -7.80 6.59
CA THR A 474 -12.08 -8.49 7.09
C THR A 474 -13.22 -7.50 7.33
N LYS A 475 -14.46 -8.01 7.36
CA LYS A 475 -15.64 -7.22 7.72
C LYS A 475 -15.49 -6.64 9.13
N GLU A 476 -15.00 -7.45 10.07
CA GLU A 476 -14.79 -7.09 11.46
C GLU A 476 -13.78 -5.94 11.60
N GLN A 477 -12.69 -5.97 10.82
CA GLN A 477 -11.70 -4.90 10.80
C GLN A 477 -12.33 -3.57 10.39
N ILE A 478 -13.13 -3.54 9.31
CA ILE A 478 -13.81 -2.31 8.87
C ILE A 478 -14.82 -1.83 9.91
N ILE A 479 -15.58 -2.73 10.53
CA ILE A 479 -16.53 -2.37 11.60
C ILE A 479 -15.79 -1.74 12.77
N GLN A 480 -14.68 -2.33 13.20
CA GLN A 480 -13.86 -1.80 14.29
C GLN A 480 -13.33 -0.42 13.93
N ASP A 481 -12.78 -0.24 12.73
CA ASP A 481 -12.30 1.05 12.23
C ASP A 481 -13.40 2.12 12.27
N LEU A 482 -14.60 1.79 11.77
CA LEU A 482 -15.75 2.71 11.76
C LEU A 482 -16.29 3.01 13.16
N SER A 483 -16.24 2.05 14.09
CA SER A 483 -16.76 2.21 15.45
C SER A 483 -16.04 3.29 16.26
N THR A 484 -14.78 3.57 15.90
CA THR A 484 -14.00 4.66 16.51
C THR A 484 -14.49 6.06 16.08
N MET A 485 -15.35 6.14 15.08
CA MET A 485 -15.84 7.39 14.51
C MET A 485 -17.27 7.70 14.97
N LYS A 486 -17.55 8.97 15.28
CA LYS A 486 -18.91 9.44 15.57
C LYS A 486 -19.72 9.58 14.28
N ILE A 487 -20.26 8.47 13.79
CA ILE A 487 -21.04 8.44 12.55
C ILE A 487 -22.50 8.74 12.88
N SER A 488 -23.02 9.86 12.37
CA SER A 488 -24.46 10.13 12.36
C SER A 488 -24.90 10.44 10.93
N SER A 489 -26.10 9.98 10.57
CA SER A 489 -26.70 10.33 9.28
C SER A 489 -26.93 11.84 9.23
N VAL A 490 -26.45 12.47 8.17
CA VAL A 490 -26.75 13.86 7.86
C VAL A 490 -27.55 13.91 6.57
N GLN A 491 -28.41 14.90 6.45
CA GLN A 491 -29.23 15.04 5.25
C GLN A 491 -28.43 15.76 4.16
N ILE A 492 -28.54 15.25 2.93
CA ILE A 492 -28.00 15.92 1.75
C ILE A 492 -29.10 16.80 1.17
N LEU A 493 -28.85 18.11 1.13
CA LEU A 493 -29.81 19.08 0.64
C LEU A 493 -29.71 19.21 -0.88
N ASN A 494 -30.78 18.80 -1.56
CA ASN A 494 -30.91 18.99 -3.00
C ASN A 494 -31.07 20.49 -3.33
N ARG A 495 -30.63 20.90 -4.52
CA ARG A 495 -30.70 22.31 -4.98
C ARG A 495 -32.11 22.90 -4.91
N ASP A 496 -33.14 22.09 -5.11
CA ASP A 496 -34.53 22.58 -5.14
C ASP A 496 -35.13 22.78 -3.74
N SER A 497 -34.54 22.15 -2.70
CA SER A 497 -35.08 22.17 -1.33
C SER A 497 -34.15 22.79 -0.29
N PHE A 498 -32.88 23.09 -0.64
CA PHE A 498 -31.88 23.51 0.33
C PHE A 498 -32.23 24.82 1.03
N LEU A 499 -32.78 25.81 0.31
CA LEU A 499 -33.11 27.11 0.90
C LEU A 499 -34.19 26.99 1.97
N LYS A 500 -35.23 26.20 1.72
CA LYS A 500 -36.32 26.00 2.69
C LYS A 500 -35.80 25.37 3.97
N GLN A 501 -34.94 24.36 3.86
CA GLN A 501 -34.40 23.63 5.01
C GLN A 501 -33.36 24.48 5.76
N ALA A 502 -32.45 25.15 5.05
CA ALA A 502 -31.48 26.07 5.65
C ALA A 502 -32.17 27.25 6.36
N ASN A 503 -33.25 27.80 5.80
CA ASN A 503 -34.09 28.80 6.48
C ASN A 503 -34.77 28.24 7.73
N GLY A 504 -35.28 27.00 7.67
CA GLY A 504 -35.80 26.31 8.85
C GLY A 504 -34.76 26.19 9.97
N LEU A 505 -33.53 25.82 9.63
CA LEU A 505 -32.42 25.76 10.59
C LEU A 505 -32.07 27.13 11.17
N LEU A 506 -31.98 28.17 10.34
CA LEU A 506 -31.70 29.52 10.79
C LEU A 506 -32.79 30.04 11.73
N ASN A 507 -34.07 29.84 11.38
CA ASN A 507 -35.21 30.28 12.18
C ASN A 507 -35.28 29.55 13.53
N ASN A 508 -35.05 28.24 13.53
CA ASN A 508 -35.16 27.43 14.75
C ASN A 508 -34.00 27.68 15.74
N ASN A 509 -32.81 27.99 15.24
CA ASN A 509 -31.61 28.13 16.08
C ASN A 509 -31.17 29.59 16.26
N GLY A 510 -31.75 30.54 15.52
CA GLY A 510 -31.34 31.95 15.48
C GLY A 510 -29.98 32.19 14.82
N LYS A 511 -29.26 31.13 14.46
CA LYS A 511 -27.92 31.15 13.85
C LYS A 511 -27.79 29.98 12.88
N LEU A 512 -27.07 30.22 11.79
CA LEU A 512 -26.59 29.18 10.88
C LEU A 512 -25.13 29.46 10.53
N ILE A 513 -24.26 28.47 10.70
CA ILE A 513 -22.86 28.54 10.27
C ILE A 513 -22.69 27.61 9.07
N VAL A 514 -22.06 28.12 8.03
CA VAL A 514 -21.76 27.35 6.82
C VAL A 514 -20.24 27.31 6.65
N ILE A 515 -19.70 26.11 6.51
CA ILE A 515 -18.26 25.90 6.30
C ILE A 515 -18.06 25.13 5.01
N GLY A 516 -17.21 25.64 4.14
CA GLY A 516 -16.84 25.00 2.88
C GLY A 516 -15.59 24.14 3.03
N PHE A 517 -15.64 22.93 2.47
CA PHE A 517 -14.58 21.92 2.53
C PHE A 517 -14.08 21.60 1.13
N ASP A 518 -12.77 21.39 1.01
CA ASP A 518 -12.16 20.90 -0.23
C ASP A 518 -12.31 19.37 -0.38
N ILE A 519 -11.76 18.82 -1.47
CA ILE A 519 -11.81 17.38 -1.79
C ILE A 519 -11.10 16.52 -0.73
N LEU A 520 -10.09 17.06 -0.07
CA LEU A 520 -9.37 16.39 1.02
C LEU A 520 -10.07 16.55 2.37
N GLN A 521 -11.27 17.16 2.39
CA GLN A 521 -12.07 17.43 3.57
C GLN A 521 -11.39 18.41 4.54
N VAL A 522 -10.57 19.32 4.01
CA VAL A 522 -9.97 20.42 4.77
C VAL A 522 -10.92 21.61 4.73
N PRO A 523 -11.31 22.21 5.88
CA PRO A 523 -12.15 23.39 5.90
C PRO A 523 -11.40 24.62 5.37
N LYS A 524 -12.04 25.42 4.50
CA LYS A 524 -11.42 26.55 3.79
C LYS A 524 -12.07 27.89 4.02
N TYR A 525 -13.40 27.91 4.12
CA TYR A 525 -14.16 29.15 4.23
C TYR A 525 -15.28 28.99 5.23
N LYS A 526 -15.56 30.04 6.00
CA LYS A 526 -16.67 30.10 6.95
C LYS A 526 -17.52 31.34 6.68
N ILE A 527 -18.83 31.18 6.77
CA ILE A 527 -19.79 32.30 6.81
C ILE A 527 -20.79 32.04 7.92
N THR A 528 -21.16 33.10 8.64
CA THR A 528 -22.14 33.01 9.73
C THR A 528 -23.35 33.89 9.43
N PHE A 529 -24.53 33.30 9.54
CA PHE A 529 -25.82 33.99 9.42
C PHE A 529 -26.52 34.04 10.77
N TYR A 530 -27.09 35.19 11.10
CA TYR A 530 -28.00 35.39 12.22
C TYR A 530 -29.34 35.87 11.71
N ILE A 531 -30.41 35.45 12.38
CA ILE A 531 -31.72 36.02 12.12
C ILE A 531 -31.76 37.46 12.61
N LYS A 532 -32.39 38.35 11.83
CA LYS A 532 -32.56 39.77 12.17
C LYS A 532 -33.50 40.00 13.33
#